data_AF-A0A2V7GBI5-F1
#
_entry.id   AF-A0A2V7GBI5-F1
#
_cell.length_a   1.000
_cell.length_b   1.000
_cell.length_c   1.000
_cell.angle_alpha   90.00
_cell.angle_beta   90.00
_cell.angle_gamma   90.00
#
_symmetry.space_group_name_H-M   'P 1'
#
loop_
_entity.id
_entity.type
_entity.pdbx_description
1 polymer ?
#
loop_
_entity_poly.entity_id
_entity_poly.type
_entity_poly.pdbx_seq_one_letter_code
_entity_poly.pdbx_strand_id
1 'polypeptide(L)'
;MTANGPRRWPPSAVFLLLANAAPLAGVLLHHWTVFAVVLLYWCENVIVGGFNVLRMLVAKPRESLAWLGKAFLIPFFCVHYGMFTFVHGVLVFALFGGTRAHSGFGLSAPVVLTALREQGLVWAVVALIVSHAFSFFHNYVAGGEYLRISLQQLMA
;
A
#
# COMPACT_ATOMS: atom_id res chain seq x y z
N MET A 1 -43.29 9.42 12.07
CA MET A 1 -42.68 8.85 10.85
C MET A 1 -41.90 9.96 10.16
N THR A 2 -40.60 10.09 10.43
CA THR A 2 -39.75 11.08 9.76
C THR A 2 -39.18 10.46 8.48
N ALA A 3 -39.52 11.06 7.34
CA ALA A 3 -39.06 10.62 6.04
C ALA A 3 -37.54 10.81 5.93
N ASN A 4 -36.80 9.71 5.78
CA ASN A 4 -35.40 9.75 5.37
C ASN A 4 -35.35 10.30 3.93
N GLY A 5 -34.85 11.53 3.76
CA GLY A 5 -34.53 12.07 2.44
C GLY A 5 -33.56 11.16 1.68
N PRO A 6 -33.48 11.24 0.34
CA PRO A 6 -32.68 10.33 -0.46
C PRO A 6 -31.22 10.36 0.03
N ARG A 7 -30.72 9.20 0.50
CA ARG A 7 -29.32 9.03 0.90
C ARG A 7 -28.44 9.31 -0.30
N ARG A 8 -27.96 10.55 -0.45
CA ARG A 8 -26.93 10.90 -1.43
C ARG A 8 -25.65 10.23 -0.97
N TRP A 9 -25.14 9.30 -1.77
CA TRP A 9 -23.92 8.60 -1.40
C TRP A 9 -22.77 9.62 -1.31
N PRO A 10 -21.99 9.60 -0.23
CA PRO A 10 -20.86 10.52 -0.12
C PRO A 10 -19.89 10.22 -1.27
N PRO A 11 -19.23 11.23 -1.87
CA PRO A 11 -18.29 11.02 -2.98
C PRO A 11 -17.24 9.95 -2.68
N SER A 12 -16.78 9.84 -1.42
CA SER A 12 -15.87 8.79 -0.96
C SER A 12 -16.40 7.37 -1.14
N ALA A 13 -17.71 7.14 -0.98
CA ALA A 13 -18.32 5.84 -1.21
C ALA A 13 -18.28 5.46 -2.69
N VAL A 14 -18.48 6.43 -3.60
CA VAL A 14 -18.38 6.21 -5.04
C VAL A 14 -16.96 5.83 -5.44
N PHE A 15 -15.95 6.57 -4.94
CA PHE A 15 -14.55 6.23 -5.20
C PHE A 15 -14.16 4.86 -4.62
N LEU A 16 -14.65 4.51 -3.43
CA LEU A 16 -14.40 3.21 -2.81
C LEU A 16 -15.02 2.07 -3.63
N LEU A 17 -16.22 2.26 -4.15
CA LEU A 17 -16.84 1.28 -5.05
C LEU A 17 -16.08 1.12 -6.34
N LEU A 18 -15.64 2.22 -6.96
CA LEU A 18 -14.84 2.18 -8.18
C LEU A 18 -13.48 1.49 -7.95
N ALA A 19 -12.82 1.79 -6.83
CA ALA A 19 -11.54 1.16 -6.47
C ALA A 19 -11.67 -0.36 -6.32
N ASN A 20 -12.75 -0.83 -5.69
CA ASN A 20 -13.02 -2.27 -5.54
C ASN A 20 -13.57 -2.92 -6.82
N ALA A 21 -14.24 -2.16 -7.68
CA ALA A 21 -14.72 -2.63 -8.97
C ALA A 21 -13.55 -2.94 -9.94
N ALA A 22 -12.40 -2.29 -9.79
CA ALA A 22 -11.24 -2.53 -10.66
C ALA A 22 -10.68 -3.96 -10.54
N PRO A 23 -10.36 -4.50 -9.34
CA PRO A 23 -10.01 -5.91 -9.19
C PRO A 23 -11.11 -6.86 -9.68
N LEU A 24 -12.38 -6.53 -9.42
CA LEU A 24 -13.52 -7.34 -9.88
C LEU A 24 -13.59 -7.39 -11.41
N ALA A 25 -13.42 -6.26 -12.08
CA ALA A 25 -13.34 -6.18 -13.53
C ALA A 25 -12.11 -6.94 -14.06
N GLY A 26 -10.97 -6.88 -13.36
CA GLY A 26 -9.79 -7.68 -13.66
C GLY A 26 -10.09 -9.19 -13.66
N VAL A 27 -10.84 -9.67 -12.67
CA VAL A 27 -11.26 -11.08 -12.61
C VAL A 27 -12.25 -11.43 -13.72
N LEU A 28 -13.28 -10.60 -13.94
CA LEU A 28 -14.37 -10.90 -14.89
C LEU A 28 -13.98 -10.75 -16.36
N LEU A 29 -13.15 -9.77 -16.69
CA LEU A 29 -12.81 -9.41 -18.08
C LEU A 29 -11.42 -9.91 -18.48
N HIS A 30 -10.48 -9.94 -17.54
CA HIS A 30 -9.08 -10.30 -17.78
C HIS A 30 -8.69 -11.62 -17.13
N HIS A 31 -9.65 -12.35 -16.57
CA HIS A 31 -9.45 -13.66 -15.93
C HIS A 31 -8.33 -13.67 -14.89
N TRP A 32 -8.20 -12.58 -14.12
CA TRP A 32 -7.20 -12.49 -13.07
C TRP A 32 -7.31 -13.67 -12.11
N THR A 33 -6.17 -14.31 -11.88
CA THR A 33 -6.07 -15.41 -10.91
C THR A 33 -6.13 -14.86 -9.49
N VAL A 34 -6.48 -15.72 -8.52
CA VAL A 34 -6.41 -15.36 -7.09
C VAL A 34 -5.00 -14.87 -6.72
N PHE A 35 -3.98 -15.52 -7.27
CA PHE A 35 -2.59 -15.08 -7.10
C PHE A 35 -2.36 -13.65 -7.58
N ALA A 36 -2.85 -13.29 -8.77
CA ALA A 36 -2.69 -11.94 -9.31
C ALA A 36 -3.31 -10.87 -8.39
N VAL A 37 -4.53 -11.12 -7.92
CA VAL A 37 -5.25 -10.19 -7.04
C VAL A 37 -4.49 -10.02 -5.71
N VAL A 38 -4.14 -11.12 -5.06
CA VAL A 38 -3.43 -11.08 -3.76
C VAL A 38 -2.04 -10.49 -3.91
N LEU A 39 -1.31 -10.79 -5.00
CA LEU A 39 -0.01 -10.22 -5.31
C LEU A 39 -0.11 -8.70 -5.50
N LEU A 40 -1.14 -8.21 -6.19
CA LEU A 40 -1.35 -6.77 -6.40
C LEU A 40 -1.57 -6.04 -5.06
N TYR A 41 -2.45 -6.56 -4.20
CA TYR A 41 -2.68 -6.00 -2.87
C TYR A 41 -1.44 -6.10 -1.96
N TRP A 42 -0.65 -7.16 -2.09
CA TRP A 42 0.63 -7.25 -1.40
C TRP A 42 1.60 -6.17 -1.90
N CYS A 43 1.70 -5.93 -3.20
CA CYS A 43 2.50 -4.84 -3.76
C CYS A 43 2.03 -3.46 -3.27
N GLU A 44 0.72 -3.23 -3.18
CA GLU A 44 0.16 -2.01 -2.61
C GLU A 44 0.64 -1.77 -1.17
N ASN A 45 0.65 -2.82 -0.32
CA ASN A 45 1.19 -2.72 1.04
C ASN A 45 2.68 -2.35 1.07
N VAL A 46 3.49 -2.88 0.15
CA VAL A 46 4.91 -2.50 0.01
C VAL A 46 5.03 -1.02 -0.36
N ILE A 47 4.23 -0.56 -1.32
CA ILE A 47 4.23 0.84 -1.78
C ILE A 47 3.82 1.78 -0.64
N VAL A 48 2.72 1.47 0.06
CA VAL A 48 2.21 2.24 1.19
C VAL A 48 3.26 2.32 2.30
N GLY A 49 3.94 1.20 2.61
CA GLY A 49 5.04 1.18 3.57
C GLY A 49 6.18 2.11 3.18
N GLY A 50 6.60 2.08 1.91
CA GLY A 50 7.64 2.97 1.37
C GLY A 50 7.25 4.44 1.47
N PHE A 51 6.04 4.80 1.05
CA PHE A 51 5.53 6.17 1.20
C PHE A 51 5.39 6.58 2.67
N ASN A 52 5.08 5.65 3.57
CA ASN A 52 5.02 5.95 4.99
C ASN A 52 6.39 6.32 5.56
N VAL A 53 7.44 5.59 5.17
CA VAL A 53 8.83 5.96 5.51
C VAL A 53 9.17 7.34 4.97
N LEU A 54 8.79 7.67 3.73
CA LEU A 54 8.99 9.01 3.17
C LEU A 54 8.24 10.09 3.97
N ARG A 55 7.00 9.83 4.38
CA ARG A 55 6.24 10.73 5.25
C ARG A 55 6.95 10.95 6.58
N MET A 56 7.40 9.88 7.23
CA MET A 56 8.17 9.98 8.48
C MET A 56 9.48 10.76 8.29
N LEU A 57 10.19 10.59 7.16
CA LEU A 57 11.41 11.33 6.84
C LEU A 57 11.15 12.83 6.62
N VAL A 58 10.05 13.20 5.95
CA VAL A 58 9.69 14.60 5.67
C VAL A 58 9.00 15.30 6.85
N ALA A 59 8.37 14.54 7.75
CA ALA A 59 7.70 15.08 8.93
C ALA A 59 8.63 16.01 9.74
N LYS A 60 8.14 17.18 10.14
CA LYS A 60 8.88 18.15 10.97
C LYS A 60 8.21 18.29 12.33
N PRO A 61 8.62 17.50 13.33
CA PRO A 61 8.07 17.61 14.68
C PRO A 61 8.34 19.00 15.28
N ARG A 62 7.33 19.58 15.93
CA ARG A 62 7.44 20.88 16.61
C ARG A 62 8.21 20.80 17.93
N GLU A 63 8.24 19.63 18.56
CA GLU A 63 8.92 19.39 19.84
C GLU A 63 10.28 18.71 19.63
N SER A 64 11.29 19.14 20.40
CA SER A 64 12.66 18.58 20.35
C SER A 64 12.70 17.09 20.70
N LEU A 65 11.89 16.64 21.66
CA LEU A 65 11.83 15.24 22.09
C LEU A 65 11.28 14.31 20.98
N ALA A 66 10.40 14.82 20.12
CA ALA A 66 9.84 14.07 19.01
C ALA A 66 10.86 13.84 17.87
N TRP A 67 11.94 14.63 17.79
CA TRP A 67 13.05 14.35 16.88
C TRP A 67 13.85 13.11 17.30
N LEU A 68 14.04 12.91 18.61
CA LEU A 68 14.67 11.70 19.13
C LEU A 68 13.78 10.47 18.90
N GLY A 69 12.47 10.63 19.12
CA GLY A 69 11.48 9.61 18.77
C GLY A 69 11.57 9.21 17.30
N LYS A 70 11.64 10.17 16.38
CA LYS A 70 11.77 9.91 14.94
C LYS A 70 13.01 9.06 14.59
N ALA A 71 14.14 9.32 15.23
CA ALA A 71 15.38 8.56 15.00
C ALA A 71 15.25 7.07 15.39
N PHE A 72 14.42 6.75 16.38
CA PHE A 72 14.13 5.37 16.78
C PHE A 72 12.98 4.75 15.98
N LEU A 73 11.91 5.51 15.74
CA LEU A 73 10.68 5.00 15.13
C LEU A 73 10.84 4.64 13.65
N ILE A 74 11.64 5.38 12.87
CA ILE A 74 11.88 5.06 11.46
C ILE A 74 12.54 3.68 11.29
N PRO A 75 13.71 3.38 11.89
CA PRO A 75 14.31 2.05 11.76
C PRO A 75 13.44 0.96 12.38
N PHE A 76 12.76 1.24 13.51
CA PHE A 76 11.81 0.30 14.11
C PHE A 76 10.68 -0.06 13.13
N PHE A 77 10.06 0.94 12.50
CA PHE A 77 9.04 0.73 11.48
C PHE A 77 9.58 -0.08 10.30
N CYS A 78 10.73 0.30 9.75
CA CYS A 78 11.36 -0.41 8.63
C CYS A 78 11.59 -1.89 8.94
N VAL A 79 12.08 -2.22 10.14
CA VAL A 79 12.31 -3.61 10.54
C VAL A 79 10.99 -4.33 10.82
N HIS A 80 10.10 -3.75 11.62
CA HIS A 80 8.87 -4.40 12.06
C HIS A 80 7.88 -4.58 10.90
N TYR A 81 7.53 -3.48 10.22
CA TYR A 81 6.64 -3.50 9.07
C TYR A 81 7.27 -4.24 7.89
N GLY A 82 8.57 -4.06 7.67
CA GLY A 82 9.30 -4.75 6.61
C GLY A 82 9.33 -6.27 6.80
N MET A 83 9.60 -6.75 8.02
CA MET A 83 9.56 -8.18 8.34
C MET A 83 8.17 -8.76 8.15
N PHE A 84 7.11 -8.08 8.62
CA PHE A 84 5.74 -8.54 8.43
C PHE A 84 5.38 -8.61 6.94
N THR A 85 5.71 -7.58 6.18
CA THR A 85 5.45 -7.51 4.73
C THR A 85 6.23 -8.58 3.96
N PHE A 86 7.48 -8.84 4.37
CA PHE A 86 8.32 -9.86 3.77
C PHE A 86 7.78 -11.27 4.03
N VAL A 87 7.49 -11.61 5.29
CA VAL A 87 6.92 -12.91 5.66
C VAL A 87 5.58 -13.12 4.96
N HIS A 88 4.72 -12.08 4.92
CA HIS A 88 3.47 -12.14 4.18
C HIS A 88 3.71 -12.39 2.68
N GLY A 89 4.69 -11.73 2.06
CA GLY A 89 5.06 -11.97 0.66
C GLY A 89 5.51 -13.41 0.42
N VAL A 90 6.34 -13.96 1.31
CA VAL A 90 6.74 -15.38 1.26
C VAL A 90 5.50 -16.27 1.31
N LEU A 91 4.52 -16.00 2.17
CA LEU A 91 3.27 -16.77 2.24
C LEU A 91 2.43 -16.66 0.96
N VAL A 92 2.33 -15.46 0.37
CA VAL A 92 1.61 -15.25 -0.90
C VAL A 92 2.20 -16.13 -2.01
N PHE A 93 3.52 -16.15 -2.15
CA PHE A 93 4.21 -16.97 -3.15
C PHE A 93 4.19 -18.47 -2.81
N ALA A 94 4.31 -18.84 -1.53
CA ALA A 94 4.29 -20.23 -1.10
C ALA A 94 2.91 -20.88 -1.31
N LEU A 95 1.82 -20.15 -1.02
CA LEU A 95 0.46 -20.67 -1.11
C LEU A 95 -0.13 -20.56 -2.52
N PHE A 96 0.16 -19.48 -3.24
CA PHE A 96 -0.51 -19.16 -4.50
C PHE A 96 0.43 -19.07 -5.71
N GLY A 97 1.75 -19.13 -5.52
CA GLY A 97 2.77 -18.98 -6.58
C GLY A 97 2.98 -20.21 -7.47
N GLY A 98 2.29 -21.32 -7.20
CA GLY A 98 2.34 -22.54 -8.02
C GLY A 98 3.75 -23.15 -8.07
N THR A 99 4.27 -23.43 -9.28
CA THR A 99 5.62 -23.99 -9.48
C THR A 99 6.76 -23.06 -9.01
N ARG A 100 6.49 -21.78 -8.71
CA ARG A 100 7.45 -20.86 -8.08
C ARG A 100 7.55 -21.06 -6.56
N ALA A 101 6.67 -21.86 -5.94
CA ALA A 101 6.70 -22.15 -4.51
C ALA A 101 8.00 -22.87 -4.08
N HIS A 102 8.77 -23.44 -5.02
CA HIS A 102 10.03 -24.13 -4.73
C HIS A 102 11.21 -23.18 -4.40
N SER A 103 11.04 -21.85 -4.42
CA SER A 103 12.10 -20.90 -4.06
C SER A 103 12.26 -20.62 -2.56
N GLY A 104 11.48 -21.25 -1.66
CA GLY A 104 11.64 -21.10 -0.20
C GLY A 104 11.62 -19.64 0.28
N PHE A 105 12.55 -19.27 1.17
CA PHE A 105 12.78 -17.89 1.67
C PHE A 105 13.32 -16.90 0.61
N GLY A 106 13.49 -17.32 -0.65
CA GLY A 106 14.12 -16.55 -1.74
C GLY A 106 13.26 -15.44 -2.36
N LEU A 107 12.37 -14.80 -1.60
CA LEU A 107 11.58 -13.66 -2.11
C LEU A 107 12.54 -12.50 -2.41
N SER A 108 12.69 -12.19 -3.69
CA SER A 108 13.61 -11.15 -4.17
C SER A 108 12.92 -10.26 -5.20
N ALA A 109 13.42 -9.04 -5.38
CA ALA A 109 12.85 -8.08 -6.33
C ALA A 109 12.74 -8.63 -7.77
N PRO A 110 13.73 -9.39 -8.31
CA PRO A 110 13.59 -9.98 -9.64
C PRO A 110 12.46 -11.01 -9.74
N VAL A 111 12.26 -11.82 -8.70
CA VAL A 111 11.17 -12.81 -8.65
C VAL A 111 9.82 -12.11 -8.66
N VAL A 112 9.65 -11.08 -7.83
CA VAL A 112 8.42 -10.27 -7.80
C VAL A 112 8.18 -9.60 -9.13
N LEU A 113 9.20 -8.98 -9.74
CA LEU A 113 9.08 -8.31 -11.02
C LEU A 113 8.68 -9.27 -12.15
N THR A 114 9.22 -10.49 -12.13
CA THR A 114 8.88 -11.53 -13.11
C THR A 114 7.42 -11.95 -12.95
N ALA A 115 6.99 -12.20 -11.71
CA ALA A 115 5.59 -12.52 -11.41
C ALA A 115 4.62 -11.40 -11.84
N LEU A 116 4.97 -10.13 -11.59
CA LEU A 116 4.17 -8.99 -12.03
C LEU A 116 4.03 -8.89 -13.55
N ARG A 117 5.11 -9.19 -14.29
CA ARG A 117 5.08 -9.19 -15.76
C ARG A 117 4.20 -10.31 -16.31
N GLU A 118 4.34 -11.51 -15.76
CA GLU A 118 3.57 -12.68 -16.19
C GLU A 118 2.07 -12.54 -15.89
N GLN A 119 1.72 -11.92 -14.77
CA GLN A 119 0.32 -11.63 -14.42
C GLN A 119 -0.21 -10.36 -15.11
N GLY A 120 0.59 -9.67 -15.91
CA GLY A 120 0.18 -8.42 -16.58
C GLY A 120 -0.10 -7.25 -15.63
N LEU A 121 0.41 -7.30 -14.40
CA LEU A 121 0.09 -6.36 -13.32
C LEU A 121 0.98 -5.11 -13.29
N VAL A 122 2.02 -5.04 -14.14
CA VAL A 122 3.00 -3.94 -14.12
C VAL A 122 2.32 -2.57 -14.19
N TRP A 123 1.34 -2.41 -15.08
CA TRP A 123 0.62 -1.14 -15.23
C TRP A 123 -0.28 -0.81 -14.04
N ALA A 124 -0.89 -1.83 -13.41
CA ALA A 124 -1.66 -1.64 -12.18
C ALA A 124 -0.76 -1.17 -11.02
N VAL A 125 0.42 -1.78 -10.87
CA VAL A 125 1.42 -1.36 -9.88
C VAL A 125 1.92 0.05 -10.14
N VAL A 126 2.21 0.40 -11.40
CA VAL A 126 2.60 1.78 -11.75
C VAL A 126 1.48 2.77 -11.42
N ALA A 127 0.22 2.44 -11.72
CA ALA A 127 -0.92 3.29 -11.39
C ALA A 127 -1.07 3.48 -9.87
N LEU A 128 -0.86 2.42 -9.07
CA LEU A 128 -0.83 2.51 -7.60
C LEU A 128 0.29 3.43 -7.11
N ILE A 129 1.51 3.29 -7.64
CA ILE A 129 2.64 4.16 -7.29
C ILE A 129 2.30 5.61 -7.60
N VAL A 130 1.76 5.90 -8.80
CA VAL A 130 1.38 7.25 -9.21
C VAL A 130 0.28 7.82 -8.32
N SER A 131 -0.73 7.03 -7.99
CA SER A 131 -1.83 7.43 -7.10
C SER A 131 -1.31 7.81 -5.70
N HIS A 132 -0.45 6.98 -5.12
CA HIS A 132 0.15 7.26 -3.81
C HIS A 132 1.16 8.42 -3.86
N ALA A 133 1.93 8.55 -4.94
CA ALA A 133 2.81 9.69 -5.16
C ALA A 133 2.02 11.00 -5.22
N PHE A 134 0.93 11.02 -6.00
CA PHE A 134 0.05 12.18 -6.08
C PHE A 134 -0.51 12.55 -4.71
N SER A 135 -1.03 11.58 -3.95
CA SER A 135 -1.51 11.81 -2.58
C SER A 135 -0.40 12.36 -1.66
N PHE A 136 0.81 11.82 -1.76
CA PHE A 136 1.96 12.29 -0.99
C PHE A 136 2.33 13.74 -1.33
N PHE A 137 2.48 14.09 -2.61
CA PHE A 137 2.88 15.45 -2.98
C PHE A 137 1.75 16.47 -2.78
N HIS A 138 0.52 16.12 -3.15
CA HIS A 138 -0.61 17.04 -3.09
C HIS A 138 -1.15 17.22 -1.66
N ASN A 139 -1.45 16.12 -0.97
CA ASN A 139 -2.08 16.21 0.36
C ASN A 139 -1.01 16.41 1.44
N TYR A 140 0.03 15.58 1.42
CA TYR A 140 0.97 15.57 2.53
C TYR A 140 1.95 16.74 2.48
N VAL A 141 2.57 17.00 1.31
CA VAL A 141 3.56 18.08 1.15
C VAL A 141 2.88 19.43 0.91
N ALA A 142 2.06 19.58 -0.14
CA ALA A 142 1.45 20.87 -0.48
C ALA A 142 0.33 21.27 0.50
N GLY A 143 -0.42 20.30 1.05
CA GLY A 143 -1.42 20.54 2.10
C GLY A 143 -0.84 20.83 3.49
N GLY A 144 0.49 20.70 3.67
CA GLY A 144 1.15 21.01 4.94
C GLY A 144 0.88 20.01 6.06
N GLU A 145 0.36 18.82 5.76
CA GLU A 145 0.08 17.79 6.77
C GLU A 145 1.36 17.32 7.48
N TYR A 146 2.52 17.41 6.83
CA TYR A 146 3.83 17.12 7.43
C TYR A 146 4.17 17.99 8.67
N LEU A 147 3.43 19.09 8.88
CA LEU A 147 3.55 19.97 10.05
C LEU A 147 2.54 19.66 11.16
N ARG A 148 1.50 18.87 10.86
CA ARG A 148 0.34 18.64 11.73
C ARG A 148 0.22 17.19 12.22
N ILE A 149 0.63 16.23 11.39
CA ILE A 149 0.56 14.81 11.71
C ILE A 149 1.60 14.45 12.76
N SER A 150 1.16 13.77 13.82
CA SER A 150 2.06 13.26 14.86
C SER A 150 2.71 11.95 14.43
N LEU A 151 3.90 11.65 14.97
CA LEU A 151 4.61 10.40 14.67
C LEU A 151 3.81 9.16 15.10
N GLN A 152 2.99 9.25 16.15
CA GLN A 152 2.13 8.15 16.58
C GLN A 152 1.04 7.84 15.55
N GLN A 153 0.47 8.85 14.88
CA GLN A 153 -0.53 8.65 13.84
C GLN A 153 0.05 8.02 12.56
N LEU A 154 1.35 8.19 12.30
CA LEU A 154 2.05 7.54 11.18
C LEU A 154 2.39 6.06 11.47
N MET A 155 2.25 5.62 12.73
CA MET A 155 2.52 4.25 13.15
C MET A 155 1.27 3.42 13.45
N ALA A 156 0.11 4.07 13.53
CA ALA A 156 -1.19 3.41 13.65
C ALA A 156 -1.60 2.80 12.31
#